data_AF-A0A218VRX0-F1
#
_entry.id   AF-A0A218VRX0-F1
#
_cell.length_a   1.000
_cell.length_b   1.000
_cell.length_c   1.000
_cell.angle_alpha   90.00
_cell.angle_beta   90.00
_cell.angle_gamma   90.00
#
_symmetry.space_group_name_H-M   'P 1'
#
loop_
_entity.id
_entity.type
_entity.pdbx_description
1 polymer ?
#
loop_
_entity_poly.entity_id
_entity_poly.type
_entity_poly.pdbx_seq_one_letter_code
_entity_poly.pdbx_strand_id
1 'polypeptide(L)'
;MLSMCPCLPPKTELTSPFLCSALLCITPKERQTEVLGRIFDIFVMGRKRDSPSAASSLLRWLRRLPMKMKVFLGLTFAAVTLIILRLTLGSHIHKVYIISELCHAIGIIVLIYKLTTQRTCSGLSLKSQELTAIFLVTRFVWSVYIEQNIHTILDLVTLVSTLWVIYMIRFKLKSTYIKELDNLPMYYIVVPCAVLSALVHPHTNYFPIGRFFFAFSAYIEAVSVLPQLRLMQNAKVTAHS
;
A
#
# COMPACT_ATOMS: atom_id res chain seq x y z
N MET A 1 15.05 41.62 44.50
CA MET A 1 15.04 40.32 45.21
C MET A 1 14.61 39.28 44.17
N LEU A 2 15.43 38.30 43.73
CA LEU A 2 16.00 37.16 44.50
C LEU A 2 14.88 36.47 45.31
N SER A 3 14.58 35.17 45.21
CA SER A 3 15.16 34.04 44.46
C SER A 3 14.04 32.95 44.30
N MET A 4 14.16 31.75 43.69
CA MET A 4 15.29 30.96 43.17
C MET A 4 14.75 29.89 42.19
N CYS A 5 15.63 29.20 41.43
CA CYS A 5 15.34 27.82 40.98
C CYS A 5 15.96 26.80 41.96
N PRO A 6 15.41 25.59 42.07
CA PRO A 6 16.26 24.40 42.14
C PRO A 6 15.78 23.17 41.35
N CYS A 7 16.66 22.71 40.45
CA CYS A 7 17.07 21.32 40.12
C CYS A 7 16.13 20.08 40.16
N LEU A 8 16.00 19.43 38.99
CA LEU A 8 16.11 17.97 38.69
C LEU A 8 15.05 16.97 39.28
N PRO A 9 14.91 15.72 38.77
CA PRO A 9 15.64 14.99 37.72
C PRO A 9 14.72 14.29 36.68
N PRO A 10 15.15 13.21 35.98
CA PRO A 10 16.14 13.19 34.90
C PRO A 10 15.50 12.84 33.53
N LYS A 11 16.32 12.72 32.48
CA LYS A 11 15.89 12.09 31.21
C LYS A 11 15.48 10.63 31.46
N THR A 12 14.22 10.30 31.25
CA THR A 12 13.76 8.91 31.05
C THR A 12 13.23 8.77 29.63
N GLU A 13 13.66 7.71 28.95
CA GLU A 13 13.04 7.33 27.69
C GLU A 13 11.60 6.91 27.94
N LEU A 14 10.64 7.50 27.23
CA LEU A 14 9.26 7.01 27.23
C LEU A 14 9.03 6.07 26.04
N THR A 15 9.83 5.00 26.01
CA THR A 15 9.74 3.88 25.07
C THR A 15 8.62 2.92 25.49
N SER A 16 7.35 3.36 25.42
CA SER A 16 6.22 2.43 25.41
C SER A 16 5.06 2.90 24.51
N PRO A 17 4.59 2.08 23.55
CA PRO A 17 3.45 2.45 22.68
C PRO A 17 2.10 2.47 23.42
N PHE A 18 2.03 1.96 24.65
CA PHE A 18 0.78 1.80 25.41
C PHE A 18 0.27 3.10 26.04
N LEU A 19 1.14 4.05 26.39
CA LEU A 19 0.71 5.36 26.92
C LEU A 19 0.10 6.28 25.86
N CYS A 20 0.36 6.02 24.56
CA CYS A 20 -0.24 6.78 23.47
C CYS A 20 -1.76 6.55 23.37
N SER A 21 -2.23 5.31 23.62
CA SER A 21 -3.66 4.99 23.64
C SER A 21 -4.43 5.71 24.77
N ALA A 22 -3.80 5.95 25.92
CA ALA A 22 -4.44 6.65 27.03
C ALA A 22 -4.68 8.15 26.74
N LEU A 23 -3.73 8.80 26.06
CA LEU A 23 -3.84 10.21 25.63
C LEU A 23 -4.83 10.43 24.47
N LEU A 24 -5.10 9.39 23.66
CA LEU A 24 -6.08 9.47 22.56
C LEU A 24 -7.53 9.66 23.05
N CYS A 25 -7.85 9.27 24.29
CA CYS A 25 -9.22 9.33 24.84
C CYS A 25 -9.64 10.70 25.41
N ILE A 26 -8.73 11.67 25.56
CA ILE A 26 -9.02 12.93 26.30
C ILE A 26 -8.96 14.18 25.40
N THR A 27 -8.55 14.06 24.13
CA THR A 27 -8.41 15.24 23.24
C THR A 27 -9.64 15.48 22.34
N PRO A 28 -10.06 16.75 22.15
CA PRO A 28 -11.23 17.08 21.34
C PRO A 28 -11.02 16.75 19.85
N LYS A 29 -12.14 16.46 19.18
CA LYS A 29 -12.25 15.92 17.81
C LYS A 29 -11.38 16.62 16.75
N GLU A 30 -11.13 17.91 16.92
CA GLU A 30 -10.35 18.76 16.00
C GLU A 30 -8.82 18.57 16.12
N ARG A 31 -8.33 18.20 17.32
CA ARG A 31 -6.90 17.94 17.57
C ARG A 31 -6.49 16.50 17.22
N GLN A 32 -7.41 15.55 17.37
CA GLN A 32 -7.27 14.18 16.85
C GLN A 32 -6.93 14.20 15.35
N THR A 33 -7.62 15.03 14.56
CA THR A 33 -7.39 15.15 13.12
C THR A 33 -6.04 15.78 12.76
N GLU A 34 -5.54 16.73 13.55
CA GLU A 34 -4.18 17.26 13.38
C GLU A 34 -3.10 16.22 13.72
N VAL A 35 -3.25 15.48 14.82
CA VAL A 35 -2.25 14.49 15.26
C VAL A 35 -2.18 13.32 14.28
N LEU A 36 -3.33 12.78 13.87
CA LEU A 36 -3.39 11.76 12.83
C LEU A 36 -2.94 12.30 11.46
N GLY A 37 -3.23 13.56 11.15
CA GLY A 37 -2.70 14.26 9.97
C GLY A 37 -1.18 14.31 9.96
N ARG A 38 -0.55 14.73 11.06
CA ARG A 38 0.92 14.77 11.20
C ARG A 38 1.55 13.37 11.19
N ILE A 39 0.91 12.36 11.78
CA ILE A 39 1.38 10.97 11.70
C ILE A 39 1.28 10.44 10.25
N PHE A 40 0.18 10.74 9.56
CA PHE A 40 0.00 10.42 8.15
C PHE A 40 1.03 11.12 7.26
N ASP A 41 1.30 12.42 7.48
CA ASP A 41 2.35 13.14 6.77
C ASP A 41 3.74 12.58 7.08
N ILE A 42 4.02 12.17 8.32
CA ILE A 42 5.28 11.48 8.68
C ILE A 42 5.42 10.11 7.97
N PHE A 43 4.31 9.41 7.74
CA PHE A 43 4.30 8.07 7.14
C PHE A 43 4.26 8.08 5.60
N VAL A 44 3.53 9.03 4.99
CA VAL A 44 3.35 9.14 3.53
C VAL A 44 4.26 10.20 2.91
N MET A 45 4.47 11.35 3.57
CA MET A 45 5.50 12.28 3.14
C MET A 45 6.85 11.81 3.70
N GLY A 46 7.33 10.71 3.12
CA GLY A 46 8.64 10.12 3.39
C GLY A 46 9.69 11.22 3.36
N ARG A 47 10.13 11.63 4.57
CA ARG A 47 10.93 12.83 4.79
C ARG A 47 12.10 12.81 3.82
N LYS A 48 12.15 13.77 2.89
CA LYS A 48 13.27 13.96 1.96
C LYS A 48 14.50 14.30 2.79
N ARG A 49 15.17 13.26 3.27
CA ARG A 49 16.31 13.38 4.17
C ARG A 49 17.50 13.66 3.28
N ASP A 50 17.67 14.94 2.93
CA ASP A 50 18.83 15.50 2.23
C ASP A 50 20.07 15.47 3.14
N SER A 51 20.39 14.26 3.61
CA SER A 51 21.59 13.87 4.32
C SER A 51 22.28 12.82 3.43
N PRO A 52 23.61 12.87 3.24
CA PRO A 52 24.33 11.96 2.35
C PRO A 52 24.40 10.54 2.95
N SER A 53 23.27 9.86 2.98
CA SER A 53 23.16 8.50 3.50
C SER A 53 23.94 7.51 2.62
N ALA A 54 24.41 6.42 3.24
CA ALA A 54 25.06 5.33 2.51
C ALA A 54 24.20 4.82 1.33
N ALA A 55 22.87 4.79 1.49
CA ALA A 55 21.93 4.47 0.42
C ALA A 55 22.02 5.43 -0.79
N SER A 56 22.21 6.73 -0.58
CA SER A 56 22.39 7.70 -1.68
C SER A 56 23.70 7.51 -2.46
N SER A 57 24.75 7.02 -1.78
CA SER A 57 26.05 6.72 -2.36
C SER A 57 26.03 5.38 -3.09
N LEU A 58 25.40 4.36 -2.48
CA LEU A 58 25.12 3.06 -3.12
C LEU A 58 24.27 3.24 -4.37
N LEU A 59 23.20 4.04 -4.35
CA LEU A 59 22.39 4.35 -5.54
C LEU A 59 23.20 5.06 -6.64
N ARG A 60 24.11 5.98 -6.30
CA ARG A 60 25.01 6.63 -7.27
C ARG A 60 26.08 5.68 -7.83
N TRP A 61 26.52 4.70 -7.07
CA TRP A 61 27.38 3.63 -7.56
C TRP A 61 26.59 2.66 -8.47
N LEU A 62 25.41 2.21 -8.04
CA LEU A 62 24.52 1.31 -8.78
C LEU A 62 24.14 1.88 -10.16
N ARG A 63 23.88 3.20 -10.24
CA ARG A 63 23.61 3.88 -11.52
C ARG A 63 24.79 3.87 -12.48
N ARG A 64 26.04 3.90 -11.98
CA ARG A 64 27.28 3.86 -12.78
C ARG A 64 27.66 2.46 -13.28
N LEU A 65 27.01 1.41 -12.80
CA LEU A 65 27.24 0.05 -13.29
C LEU A 65 26.80 -0.12 -14.76
N PRO A 66 27.53 -0.91 -15.57
CA PRO A 66 27.08 -1.27 -16.92
C PRO A 66 25.80 -2.11 -16.87
N MET A 67 24.96 -2.02 -17.90
CA MET A 67 23.63 -2.67 -17.90
C MET A 67 23.69 -4.18 -17.60
N LYS A 68 24.71 -4.89 -18.11
CA LYS A 68 24.95 -6.32 -17.83
C LYS A 68 25.08 -6.60 -16.32
N MET A 69 25.81 -5.75 -15.59
CA MET A 69 26.03 -5.91 -14.15
C MET A 69 24.80 -5.49 -13.32
N LYS A 70 23.99 -4.54 -13.81
CA LYS A 70 22.69 -4.22 -13.22
C LYS A 70 21.70 -5.39 -13.33
N VAL A 71 21.64 -6.03 -14.50
CA VAL A 71 20.81 -7.23 -14.71
C VAL A 71 21.28 -8.38 -13.82
N PHE A 72 22.58 -8.66 -13.77
CA PHE A 72 23.14 -9.70 -12.90
C PHE A 72 22.84 -9.45 -11.41
N LEU A 73 23.08 -8.23 -10.92
CA LEU A 73 22.82 -7.86 -9.52
C LEU A 73 21.32 -7.86 -9.18
N GLY A 74 20.45 -7.51 -10.14
CA GLY A 74 19.00 -7.66 -9.99
C GLY A 74 18.57 -9.12 -9.92
N LEU A 75 19.16 -9.99 -10.74
CA LEU A 75 18.88 -11.43 -10.76
C LEU A 75 19.36 -12.13 -9.49
N THR A 76 20.57 -11.82 -8.99
CA THR A 76 21.07 -12.39 -7.74
C THR A 76 20.29 -11.89 -6.54
N PHE A 77 19.91 -10.61 -6.50
CA PHE A 77 19.00 -10.07 -5.48
C PHE A 77 17.66 -10.81 -5.50
N ALA A 78 17.03 -10.95 -6.67
CA ALA A 78 15.77 -11.69 -6.81
C ALA A 78 15.89 -13.16 -6.37
N ALA A 79 16.97 -13.85 -6.75
CA ALA A 79 17.21 -15.24 -6.34
C ALA A 79 17.39 -15.37 -4.82
N VAL A 80 18.18 -14.48 -4.20
CA VAL A 80 18.36 -14.45 -2.73
C VAL A 80 17.04 -14.13 -2.02
N THR A 81 16.27 -13.16 -2.51
CA THR A 81 14.93 -12.86 -1.98
C THR A 81 14.01 -14.08 -2.10
N LEU A 82 14.01 -14.79 -3.23
CA LEU A 82 13.20 -16.00 -3.41
C LEU A 82 13.63 -17.14 -2.47
N ILE A 83 14.93 -17.33 -2.22
CA ILE A 83 15.44 -18.33 -1.28
C ILE A 83 15.03 -17.98 0.15
N ILE A 84 15.26 -16.73 0.60
CA ILE A 84 14.83 -16.26 1.93
C ILE A 84 13.31 -16.41 2.06
N LEU A 85 12.54 -16.01 1.05
CA LEU A 85 11.09 -16.13 1.04
C LEU A 85 10.65 -17.61 1.15
N ARG A 86 11.30 -18.55 0.47
CA ARG A 86 11.03 -20.00 0.59
C ARG A 86 11.32 -20.50 2.02
N LEU A 87 12.43 -20.09 2.61
CA LEU A 87 12.84 -20.51 3.97
C LEU A 87 11.92 -19.91 5.05
N THR A 88 11.50 -18.65 4.91
CA THR A 88 10.61 -17.97 5.87
C THR A 88 9.13 -18.36 5.70
N LEU A 89 8.65 -18.60 4.47
CA LEU A 89 7.25 -18.97 4.24
C LEU A 89 6.94 -20.40 4.69
N GLY A 90 7.90 -21.33 4.63
CA GLY A 90 7.67 -22.77 4.85
C GLY A 90 6.95 -23.13 6.15
N SER A 91 7.03 -22.29 7.18
CA SER A 91 6.38 -22.50 8.49
C SER A 91 5.17 -21.60 8.77
N HIS A 92 4.97 -20.49 8.05
CA HIS A 92 4.12 -19.37 8.51
C HIS A 92 3.23 -18.69 7.44
N ILE A 93 2.96 -19.33 6.29
CA ILE A 93 2.16 -18.75 5.18
C ILE A 93 0.87 -18.06 5.64
N HIS A 94 0.07 -18.70 6.50
CA HIS A 94 -1.19 -18.14 7.03
C HIS A 94 -1.01 -16.79 7.76
N LYS A 95 0.11 -16.61 8.49
CA LYS A 95 0.40 -15.35 9.19
C LYS A 95 0.73 -14.23 8.20
N VAL A 96 1.48 -14.53 7.14
CA VAL A 96 1.86 -13.55 6.11
C VAL A 96 0.64 -13.05 5.34
N TYR A 97 -0.31 -13.95 5.02
CA TYR A 97 -1.59 -13.56 4.40
C TYR A 97 -2.38 -12.56 5.26
N ILE A 98 -2.55 -12.86 6.56
CA ILE A 98 -3.26 -11.97 7.49
C ILE A 98 -2.56 -10.60 7.60
N ILE A 99 -1.22 -10.58 7.69
CA ILE A 99 -0.45 -9.33 7.75
C ILE A 99 -0.62 -8.50 6.46
N SER A 100 -0.66 -9.15 5.29
CA SER A 100 -0.90 -8.48 4.00
C SER A 100 -2.28 -7.81 3.97
N GLU A 101 -3.32 -8.53 4.34
CA GLU A 101 -4.69 -8.00 4.30
C GLU A 101 -4.93 -6.92 5.38
N LEU A 102 -4.31 -7.04 6.56
CA LEU A 102 -4.31 -5.97 7.57
C LEU A 102 -3.59 -4.71 7.06
N CYS A 103 -2.46 -4.86 6.38
CA CYS A 103 -1.76 -3.74 5.74
C CYS A 103 -2.63 -3.07 4.67
N HIS A 104 -3.35 -3.87 3.88
CA HIS A 104 -4.30 -3.39 2.87
C HIS A 104 -5.45 -2.59 3.50
N ALA A 105 -6.08 -3.15 4.55
CA ALA A 105 -7.15 -2.48 5.29
C ALA A 105 -6.70 -1.14 5.90
N ILE A 106 -5.51 -1.10 6.53
CA ILE A 106 -4.93 0.15 7.06
C ILE A 106 -4.73 1.17 5.93
N GLY A 107 -4.21 0.75 4.78
CA GLY A 107 -4.04 1.61 3.60
C GLY A 107 -5.35 2.24 3.12
N ILE A 108 -6.44 1.47 3.07
CA ILE A 108 -7.77 1.97 2.68
C ILE A 108 -8.35 2.91 3.75
N ILE A 109 -8.26 2.58 5.04
CA ILE A 109 -8.73 3.45 6.14
C ILE A 109 -8.05 4.82 6.07
N VAL A 110 -6.74 4.81 5.89
CA VAL A 110 -5.91 6.01 5.74
C VAL A 110 -6.30 6.81 4.49
N LEU A 111 -6.62 6.15 3.38
CA LEU A 111 -7.11 6.81 2.17
C LEU A 111 -8.50 7.44 2.36
N ILE A 112 -9.43 6.74 3.02
CA ILE A 112 -10.75 7.26 3.37
C ILE A 112 -10.64 8.48 4.28
N TYR A 113 -9.74 8.43 5.27
CA TYR A 113 -9.45 9.57 6.14
C TYR A 113 -8.98 10.79 5.34
N LYS A 114 -8.01 10.62 4.43
CA LYS A 114 -7.54 11.70 3.53
C LYS A 114 -8.70 12.28 2.71
N LEU A 115 -9.50 11.46 2.05
CA LEU A 115 -10.60 11.92 1.18
C LEU A 115 -11.71 12.64 1.97
N THR A 116 -11.99 12.20 3.20
CA THR A 116 -13.05 12.76 4.04
C THR A 116 -12.63 14.11 4.65
N THR A 117 -11.38 14.21 5.10
CA THR A 117 -10.82 15.41 5.74
C THR A 117 -10.41 16.47 4.72
N GLN A 118 -9.63 16.09 3.69
CA GLN A 118 -9.06 17.05 2.73
C GLN A 118 -10.03 17.41 1.60
N ARG A 119 -11.13 16.65 1.41
CA ARG A 119 -12.14 16.88 0.36
C ARG A 119 -11.57 17.08 -1.05
N THR A 120 -10.46 16.43 -1.36
CA THR A 120 -9.82 16.39 -2.68
C THR A 120 -9.29 15.00 -2.99
N CYS A 121 -9.39 14.59 -4.26
CA CYS A 121 -8.75 13.39 -4.79
C CYS A 121 -7.53 13.69 -5.69
N SER A 122 -7.00 14.92 -5.66
CA SER A 122 -5.77 15.27 -6.37
C SER A 122 -4.61 14.36 -5.94
N GLY A 123 -3.89 13.80 -6.93
CA GLY A 123 -2.81 12.85 -6.72
C GLY A 123 -3.24 11.38 -6.51
N LEU A 124 -4.52 11.05 -6.70
CA LEU A 124 -5.05 9.68 -6.56
C LEU A 124 -5.50 9.12 -7.92
N SER A 125 -4.99 7.94 -8.29
CA SER A 125 -5.37 7.22 -9.50
C SER A 125 -6.65 6.45 -9.25
N LEU A 126 -7.67 6.77 -10.04
CA LEU A 126 -8.92 6.03 -10.07
C LEU A 126 -8.69 4.64 -10.67
N LYS A 127 -7.81 4.53 -11.68
CA LYS A 127 -7.44 3.25 -12.31
C LYS A 127 -6.82 2.27 -11.32
N SER A 128 -6.00 2.76 -10.39
CA SER A 128 -5.43 1.94 -9.32
C SER A 128 -6.54 1.40 -8.39
N GLN A 129 -7.49 2.25 -7.98
CA GLN A 129 -8.62 1.82 -7.15
C GLN A 129 -9.55 0.83 -7.87
N GLU A 130 -9.80 1.02 -9.17
CA GLU A 130 -10.57 0.07 -10.00
C GLU A 130 -9.90 -1.31 -10.09
N LEU A 131 -8.57 -1.37 -10.24
CA LEU A 131 -7.82 -2.64 -10.17
C LEU A 131 -7.88 -3.28 -8.78
N THR A 132 -7.81 -2.47 -7.72
CA THR A 132 -7.97 -2.94 -6.34
C THR A 132 -9.33 -3.60 -6.12
N ALA A 133 -10.41 -2.96 -6.58
CA ALA A 133 -11.73 -3.56 -6.52
C ALA A 133 -11.84 -4.87 -7.33
N ILE A 134 -11.20 -4.97 -8.51
CA ILE A 134 -11.24 -6.20 -9.33
C ILE A 134 -10.62 -7.40 -8.60
N PHE A 135 -9.46 -7.24 -7.96
CA PHE A 135 -8.88 -8.36 -7.21
C PHE A 135 -9.66 -8.64 -5.92
N LEU A 136 -10.12 -7.62 -5.19
CA LEU A 136 -10.92 -7.82 -3.98
C LEU A 136 -12.24 -8.56 -4.26
N VAL A 137 -12.94 -8.21 -5.35
CA VAL A 137 -14.13 -8.97 -5.81
C VAL A 137 -13.76 -10.41 -6.13
N THR A 138 -12.68 -10.63 -6.89
CA THR A 138 -12.23 -11.98 -7.25
C THR A 138 -11.93 -12.82 -6.00
N ARG A 139 -11.21 -12.23 -5.03
CA ARG A 139 -10.82 -12.89 -3.79
C ARG A 139 -12.01 -13.17 -2.89
N PHE A 140 -12.91 -12.20 -2.72
CA PHE A 140 -14.14 -12.38 -1.94
C PHE A 140 -15.02 -13.49 -2.52
N VAL A 141 -15.28 -13.49 -3.84
CA VAL A 141 -16.04 -14.56 -4.51
C VAL A 141 -15.38 -15.92 -4.28
N TRP A 142 -14.06 -16.01 -4.47
CA TRP A 142 -13.32 -17.25 -4.26
C TRP A 142 -13.35 -17.72 -2.80
N SER A 143 -13.21 -16.80 -1.85
CA SER A 143 -13.28 -17.05 -0.41
C SER A 143 -14.64 -17.61 0.01
N VAL A 144 -15.75 -16.99 -0.47
CA VAL A 144 -17.13 -17.46 -0.21
C VAL A 144 -17.35 -18.90 -0.69
N TYR A 145 -16.72 -19.32 -1.80
CA TYR A 145 -16.84 -20.67 -2.35
C TYR A 145 -16.03 -21.75 -1.61
N ILE A 146 -15.00 -21.36 -0.83
CA ILE A 146 -14.08 -22.32 -0.18
C ILE A 146 -14.18 -22.32 1.35
N GLU A 147 -14.21 -21.15 1.98
CA GLU A 147 -14.03 -21.02 3.43
C GLU A 147 -14.92 -19.91 3.97
N GLN A 148 -16.05 -20.25 4.60
CA GLN A 148 -16.92 -19.30 5.31
C GLN A 148 -16.32 -18.86 6.65
N ASN A 149 -15.12 -18.31 6.60
CA ASN A 149 -14.28 -17.97 7.74
C ASN A 149 -14.09 -16.44 7.88
N ILE A 150 -13.35 -16.04 8.93
CA ILE A 150 -13.04 -14.63 9.23
C ILE A 150 -12.35 -13.88 8.06
N HIS A 151 -11.66 -14.60 7.18
CA HIS A 151 -11.03 -14.03 5.97
C HIS A 151 -12.07 -13.41 5.03
N THR A 152 -13.20 -14.09 4.80
CA THR A 152 -14.30 -13.59 3.95
C THR A 152 -14.92 -12.31 4.48
N ILE A 153 -14.99 -12.15 5.81
CA ILE A 153 -15.47 -10.92 6.46
C ILE A 153 -14.47 -9.79 6.23
N LEU A 154 -13.17 -10.06 6.35
CA LEU A 154 -12.12 -9.06 6.15
C LEU A 154 -12.07 -8.60 4.68
N ASP A 155 -12.10 -9.53 3.73
CA ASP A 155 -12.20 -9.26 2.28
C ASP A 155 -13.45 -8.44 1.93
N LEU A 156 -14.60 -8.72 2.58
CA LEU A 156 -15.82 -7.95 2.37
C LEU A 156 -15.69 -6.51 2.88
N VAL A 157 -15.07 -6.31 4.06
CA VAL A 157 -14.85 -4.98 4.62
C VAL A 157 -13.88 -4.16 3.77
N THR A 158 -12.79 -4.76 3.28
CA THR A 158 -11.84 -4.06 2.38
C THR A 158 -12.47 -3.79 1.00
N LEU A 159 -13.29 -4.70 0.48
CA LEU A 159 -14.05 -4.50 -0.76
C LEU A 159 -15.05 -3.33 -0.65
N VAL A 160 -15.93 -3.33 0.36
CA VAL A 160 -16.90 -2.24 0.57
C VAL A 160 -16.21 -0.89 0.78
N SER A 161 -15.10 -0.87 1.52
CA SER A 161 -14.30 0.33 1.75
C SER A 161 -13.67 0.86 0.46
N THR A 162 -13.18 -0.02 -0.42
CA THR A 162 -12.65 0.34 -1.74
C THR A 162 -13.75 0.87 -2.68
N LEU A 163 -14.93 0.23 -2.69
CA LEU A 163 -16.08 0.70 -3.47
C LEU A 163 -16.54 2.10 -3.01
N TRP A 164 -16.51 2.38 -1.71
CA TRP A 164 -16.78 3.71 -1.17
C TRP A 164 -15.76 4.75 -1.65
N VAL A 165 -14.47 4.41 -1.67
CA VAL A 165 -13.40 5.27 -2.23
C VAL A 165 -13.67 5.57 -3.72
N ILE A 166 -13.99 4.56 -4.53
CA ILE A 166 -14.32 4.73 -5.96
C ILE A 166 -15.54 5.64 -6.12
N TYR A 167 -16.60 5.43 -5.34
CA TYR A 167 -17.79 6.27 -5.34
C TYR A 167 -17.46 7.74 -4.99
N MET A 168 -16.64 7.97 -3.96
CA MET A 168 -16.19 9.31 -3.57
C MET A 168 -15.44 10.01 -4.71
N ILE A 169 -14.53 9.34 -5.41
CA ILE A 169 -13.79 9.90 -6.55
C ILE A 169 -14.73 10.18 -7.73
N ARG A 170 -15.58 9.19 -8.09
CA ARG A 170 -16.46 9.25 -9.27
C ARG A 170 -17.56 10.31 -9.17
N PHE A 171 -18.15 10.50 -7.99
CA PHE A 171 -19.34 11.33 -7.82
C PHE A 171 -19.11 12.57 -6.96
N LYS A 172 -18.49 12.45 -5.77
CA LYS A 172 -18.36 13.56 -4.82
C LYS A 172 -17.17 14.48 -5.11
N LEU A 173 -16.06 13.92 -5.58
CA LEU A 173 -14.77 14.63 -5.76
C LEU A 173 -14.35 14.77 -7.23
N LYS A 174 -15.25 14.47 -8.17
CA LYS A 174 -15.02 14.43 -9.63
C LYS A 174 -14.34 15.69 -10.18
N SER A 175 -14.62 16.87 -9.63
CA SER A 175 -14.00 18.15 -10.02
C SER A 175 -12.51 18.25 -9.68
N THR A 176 -12.03 17.50 -8.68
CA THR A 176 -10.62 17.48 -8.25
C THR A 176 -9.82 16.34 -8.88
N TYR A 177 -10.47 15.48 -9.68
CA TYR A 177 -9.86 14.34 -10.36
C TYR A 177 -9.26 14.75 -11.71
N ILE A 178 -7.94 14.69 -11.82
CA ILE A 178 -7.22 15.11 -13.03
C ILE A 178 -7.01 13.89 -13.95
N LYS A 179 -8.01 13.63 -14.82
CA LYS A 179 -8.02 12.47 -15.73
C LYS A 179 -6.78 12.40 -16.62
N GLU A 180 -6.24 13.55 -17.03
CA GLU A 180 -5.07 13.70 -17.91
C GLU A 180 -3.77 13.10 -17.35
N LEU A 181 -3.67 12.88 -16.04
CA LEU A 181 -2.52 12.20 -15.44
C LEU A 181 -2.71 10.68 -15.34
N ASP A 182 -3.96 10.19 -15.37
CA ASP A 182 -4.35 8.79 -15.16
C ASP A 182 -4.63 8.04 -16.48
N ASN A 183 -3.78 8.30 -17.49
CA ASN A 183 -3.95 7.80 -18.87
C ASN A 183 -3.62 6.30 -19.08
N LEU A 184 -3.31 5.54 -18.02
CA LEU A 184 -2.87 4.15 -18.18
C LEU A 184 -4.06 3.22 -18.53
N PRO A 185 -4.08 2.56 -19.70
CA PRO A 185 -5.22 1.73 -20.09
C PRO A 185 -5.26 0.42 -19.29
N MET A 186 -6.42 0.14 -18.68
CA MET A 186 -6.59 -0.99 -17.76
C MET A 186 -6.39 -2.37 -18.44
N TYR A 187 -6.66 -2.49 -19.74
CA TYR A 187 -6.50 -3.74 -20.48
C TYR A 187 -5.04 -4.21 -20.57
N TYR A 188 -4.06 -3.28 -20.63
CA TYR A 188 -2.63 -3.62 -20.60
C TYR A 188 -2.18 -4.25 -19.29
N ILE A 189 -2.99 -4.16 -18.24
CA ILE A 189 -2.72 -4.76 -16.93
C ILE A 189 -3.54 -6.05 -16.80
N VAL A 190 -4.85 -5.98 -17.05
CA VAL A 190 -5.77 -7.11 -16.84
C VAL A 190 -5.50 -8.27 -17.79
N VAL A 191 -5.24 -8.01 -19.08
CA VAL A 191 -5.05 -9.09 -20.06
C VAL A 191 -3.77 -9.89 -19.81
N PRO A 192 -2.58 -9.29 -19.60
CA PRO A 192 -1.39 -10.07 -19.26
C PRO A 192 -1.51 -10.84 -17.95
N CYS A 193 -2.20 -10.30 -16.94
CA CYS A 193 -2.45 -11.03 -15.69
C CYS A 193 -3.36 -12.25 -15.91
N ALA A 194 -4.43 -12.11 -16.70
CA ALA A 194 -5.32 -13.23 -17.04
C ALA A 194 -4.58 -14.33 -17.82
N VAL A 195 -3.78 -13.95 -18.83
CA VAL A 195 -2.93 -14.90 -19.58
C VAL A 195 -1.92 -15.59 -18.66
N LEU A 196 -1.23 -14.83 -17.80
CA LEU A 196 -0.25 -15.40 -16.87
C LEU A 196 -0.91 -16.35 -15.86
N SER A 197 -2.14 -16.06 -15.42
CA SER A 197 -2.91 -16.92 -14.49
C SER A 197 -3.40 -18.22 -15.14
N ALA A 198 -3.62 -18.22 -16.46
CA ALA A 198 -3.94 -19.43 -17.21
C ALA A 198 -2.70 -20.31 -17.44
N LEU A 199 -1.53 -19.70 -17.66
CA LEU A 199 -0.27 -20.42 -17.93
C LEU A 199 0.47 -20.85 -16.65
N VAL A 200 0.38 -20.06 -15.59
CA VAL A 200 1.11 -20.23 -14.33
C VAL A 200 0.13 -20.12 -13.18
N HIS A 201 -0.37 -21.27 -12.72
CA HIS A 201 -1.17 -21.38 -11.51
C HIS A 201 -0.60 -22.48 -10.61
N PRO A 202 -0.69 -22.35 -9.27
CA PRO A 202 -0.20 -23.39 -8.37
C PRO A 202 -0.99 -24.70 -8.53
N HIS A 203 -0.31 -25.84 -8.47
CA HIS A 203 -0.93 -27.16 -8.59
C HIS A 203 -1.45 -27.66 -7.23
N THR A 204 -2.48 -26.98 -6.71
CA THR A 204 -3.21 -27.36 -5.48
C THR A 204 -4.34 -28.34 -5.78
N ASN A 205 -4.97 -28.94 -4.76
CA ASN A 205 -6.07 -29.91 -4.95
C ASN A 205 -7.44 -29.28 -5.28
N TYR A 206 -7.55 -27.95 -5.34
CA TYR A 206 -8.82 -27.26 -5.63
C TYR A 206 -9.28 -27.42 -7.09
N PHE A 207 -10.55 -27.11 -7.36
CA PHE A 207 -11.12 -27.07 -8.71
C PHE A 207 -10.31 -26.16 -9.65
N PRO A 208 -10.18 -26.50 -10.95
CA PRO A 208 -9.29 -25.79 -11.88
C PRO A 208 -9.63 -24.30 -12.03
N ILE A 209 -10.93 -23.96 -12.09
CA ILE A 209 -11.42 -22.57 -12.14
C ILE A 209 -10.92 -21.73 -10.94
N GLY A 210 -10.75 -22.39 -9.79
CA GLY A 210 -10.30 -21.78 -8.55
C GLY A 210 -8.82 -21.44 -8.51
N ARG A 211 -7.99 -22.35 -9.04
CA ARG A 211 -6.54 -22.13 -9.18
C ARG A 211 -6.28 -20.89 -10.05
N PHE A 212 -7.08 -20.72 -11.10
CA PHE A 212 -7.07 -19.54 -11.95
C PHE A 212 -7.46 -18.26 -11.18
N PHE A 213 -8.62 -18.22 -10.51
CA PHE A 213 -9.05 -17.02 -9.77
C PHE A 213 -8.07 -16.62 -8.65
N PHE A 214 -7.51 -17.60 -7.93
CA PHE A 214 -6.48 -17.36 -6.92
C PHE A 214 -5.21 -16.73 -7.53
N ALA A 215 -4.68 -17.30 -8.62
CA ALA A 215 -3.52 -16.76 -9.32
C ALA A 215 -3.81 -15.36 -9.90
N PHE A 216 -4.99 -15.16 -10.48
CA PHE A 216 -5.42 -13.90 -11.07
C PHE A 216 -5.55 -12.78 -10.03
N SER A 217 -6.17 -13.06 -8.87
CA SER A 217 -6.22 -12.11 -7.77
C SER A 217 -4.82 -11.69 -7.33
N ALA A 218 -3.91 -12.65 -7.12
CA ALA A 218 -2.54 -12.38 -6.66
C ALA A 218 -1.72 -11.57 -7.69
N TYR A 219 -1.90 -11.84 -8.99
CA TYR A 219 -1.20 -11.10 -10.05
C TYR A 219 -1.74 -9.68 -10.21
N ILE A 220 -3.07 -9.49 -10.21
CA ILE A 220 -3.68 -8.15 -10.26
C ILE A 220 -3.32 -7.34 -9.01
N GLU A 221 -3.31 -7.96 -7.83
CA GLU A 221 -2.91 -7.32 -6.57
C GLU A 221 -1.50 -6.72 -6.66
N ALA A 222 -0.51 -7.49 -7.13
CA ALA A 222 0.87 -7.05 -7.30
C ALA A 222 1.05 -5.86 -8.28
N VAL A 223 0.19 -5.75 -9.30
CA VAL A 223 0.28 -4.69 -10.33
C VAL A 223 -0.73 -3.55 -10.14
N SER A 224 -1.67 -3.67 -9.20
CA SER A 224 -2.73 -2.68 -8.93
C SER A 224 -2.21 -1.27 -8.63
N VAL A 225 -0.97 -1.15 -8.12
CA VAL A 225 -0.29 0.11 -7.80
C VAL A 225 0.35 0.80 -9.03
N LEU A 226 0.50 0.12 -10.17
CA LEU A 226 1.16 0.68 -11.35
C LEU A 226 0.52 1.97 -11.90
N PRO A 227 -0.83 2.11 -11.99
CA PRO A 227 -1.45 3.36 -12.42
C PRO A 227 -1.14 4.53 -11.46
N GLN A 228 -1.12 4.28 -10.15
CA GLN A 228 -0.76 5.28 -9.14
C GLN A 228 0.68 5.76 -9.31
N LEU A 229 1.62 4.85 -9.58
CA LEU A 229 3.02 5.21 -9.85
C LEU A 229 3.18 6.02 -11.14
N ARG A 230 2.42 5.69 -12.20
CA ARG A 230 2.40 6.47 -13.45
C ARG A 230 1.81 7.86 -13.25
N LEU A 231 0.71 7.99 -12.52
CA LEU A 231 0.12 9.28 -12.17
C LEU A 231 1.13 10.18 -11.44
N MET A 232 1.87 9.63 -10.47
CA MET A 232 2.91 10.36 -9.72
C MET A 232 4.15 10.71 -10.57
N GLN A 233 4.42 9.99 -11.66
CA GLN A 233 5.45 10.36 -12.64
C GLN A 233 4.95 11.52 -13.52
N ASN A 234 3.74 11.40 -14.07
CA ASN A 234 3.14 12.41 -14.94
C ASN A 234 3.01 13.75 -14.21
N ALA A 235 2.53 13.75 -12.96
CA ALA A 235 2.40 14.94 -12.10
C ALA A 235 3.73 15.70 -11.90
N LYS A 236 4.87 14.99 -11.88
CA LYS A 236 6.20 15.61 -11.74
C LYS A 236 6.69 16.21 -13.05
N VAL A 237 6.40 15.56 -14.19
CA VAL A 237 6.74 16.11 -15.50
C VAL A 237 5.99 17.42 -15.73
N THR A 238 4.68 17.45 -15.48
CA THR A 238 3.84 18.65 -15.63
C THR A 238 4.14 19.77 -14.63
N ALA A 239 4.90 19.49 -13.56
CA ALA A 239 5.32 20.50 -12.58
C ALA A 239 6.72 21.09 -12.86
N HIS A 240 7.42 20.58 -13.88
CA HIS A 240 8.75 21.04 -14.30
C HIS A 240 8.78 21.59 -15.74
N SER A 241 7.63 21.59 -16.41
CA SER A 241 7.39 22.12 -17.76
C SER A 241 6.60 23.43 -17.70
#